data_AF-A0A7W6SXB3-F1
#
_entry.id   AF-A0A7W6SXB3-F1
#
_cell.length_a   1.000
_cell.length_b   1.000
_cell.length_c   1.000
_cell.angle_alpha   90.00
_cell.angle_beta   90.00
_cell.angle_gamma   90.00
#
_symmetry.space_group_name_H-M   'P 1'
#
loop_
_entity.id
_entity.type
_entity.pdbx_description
1 polymer ?
#
loop_
_entity_poly.entity_id
_entity_poly.type
_entity_poly.pdbx_seq_one_letter_code
_entity_poly.pdbx_strand_id
1 'polypeptide(L)'
;MLRSFRHPSGVEMRVEAACIDSGGHFTQHVYNFVRPRIARRVYAIKGIGGPGRPIWPVKGAVNKAKNVTIFVLGVDQAKDMHYKRLEVKEPGPGYCHYPLLEIYDKKFFEGLTVEKAVLKTDRKGFVTKEWHKVHQRNEPLDLRVYNIAARLSLGINIERRLMALRMAAANALNAAPQTTAVREEPAPAAPQAVPGRRRVRSRGVES
;
A
#
# COMPACT_ATOMS: atom_id res chain seq x y z
N MET A 1 5.10 9.38 8.63
CA MET A 1 4.73 9.32 7.20
C MET A 1 5.92 9.38 6.23
N LEU A 2 7.18 9.50 6.69
CA LEU A 2 8.35 9.49 5.78
C LEU A 2 8.93 8.09 5.54
N ARG A 3 8.38 7.06 6.19
CA ARG A 3 8.79 5.68 6.03
C ARG A 3 8.53 5.22 4.59
N SER A 4 9.50 4.55 3.99
CA SER A 4 9.33 3.76 2.77
C SER A 4 9.09 2.28 3.10
N PHE A 5 8.48 1.59 2.16
CA PHE A 5 8.12 0.19 2.24
C PHE A 5 8.61 -0.50 0.97
N ARG A 6 9.37 -1.58 1.14
CA ARG A 6 9.89 -2.36 0.01
C ARG A 6 8.76 -3.17 -0.63
N HIS A 7 8.50 -2.94 -1.90
CA HIS A 7 7.57 -3.73 -2.71
C HIS A 7 8.23 -5.06 -3.13
N PRO A 8 7.48 -6.17 -3.33
CA PRO A 8 8.04 -7.44 -3.81
C PRO A 8 8.82 -7.33 -5.12
N SER A 9 8.54 -6.33 -5.96
CA SER A 9 9.31 -6.04 -7.18
C SER A 9 10.66 -5.34 -6.92
N GLY A 10 11.05 -5.13 -5.66
CA GLY A 10 12.30 -4.44 -5.27
C GLY A 10 12.21 -2.91 -5.24
N VAL A 11 11.08 -2.31 -5.65
CA VAL A 11 10.87 -0.86 -5.66
C VAL A 11 10.48 -0.37 -4.26
N GLU A 12 11.08 0.73 -3.80
CA GLU A 12 10.67 1.41 -2.57
C GLU A 12 9.42 2.26 -2.80
N MET A 13 8.39 2.05 -1.97
CA MET A 13 7.12 2.77 -2.01
C MET A 13 6.95 3.65 -0.77
N ARG A 14 6.40 4.84 -0.94
CA ARG A 14 6.07 5.76 0.17
C ARG A 14 4.56 5.99 0.25
N VAL A 15 4.10 6.49 1.39
CA VAL A 15 2.75 7.05 1.50
C VAL A 15 2.68 8.31 0.64
N GLU A 16 1.88 8.27 -0.43
CA GLU A 16 1.75 9.38 -1.39
C GLU A 16 0.67 10.39 -1.00
N ALA A 17 -0.36 9.96 -0.28
CA ALA A 17 -1.43 10.80 0.27
C ALA A 17 -2.03 10.15 1.51
N ALA A 18 -2.59 10.96 2.40
CA ALA A 18 -3.30 10.50 3.59
C ALA A 18 -4.50 11.40 3.87
N CYS A 19 -5.61 10.80 4.28
CA CYS A 19 -6.82 11.50 4.70
C CYS A 19 -7.00 11.33 6.21
N ILE A 20 -7.31 12.41 6.93
CA ILE A 20 -7.53 12.42 8.38
C ILE A 20 -8.90 13.01 8.66
N ASP A 21 -9.77 12.21 9.26
CA ASP A 21 -11.13 12.61 9.58
C ASP A 21 -11.14 13.72 10.64
N SER A 22 -11.70 14.86 10.25
CA SER A 22 -11.87 16.03 11.11
C SER A 22 -13.29 16.11 11.70
N GLY A 23 -14.17 15.17 11.33
CA GLY A 23 -15.57 15.13 11.76
C GLY A 23 -15.81 14.67 13.20
N GLY A 24 -14.81 14.07 13.86
CA GLY A 24 -14.89 13.60 15.25
C GLY A 24 -14.52 14.66 16.31
N HIS A 25 -14.37 14.22 17.57
CA HIS A 25 -14.17 15.08 18.74
C HIS A 25 -12.86 15.90 18.75
N PHE A 26 -11.85 15.51 17.95
CA PHE A 26 -10.51 16.12 17.96
C PHE A 26 -10.21 17.01 16.74
N THR A 27 -11.23 17.66 16.18
CA THR A 27 -11.14 18.50 14.97
C THR A 27 -9.95 19.48 15.00
N GLN A 28 -9.74 20.19 16.12
CA GLN A 28 -8.66 21.19 16.21
C GLN A 28 -7.26 20.54 16.15
N HIS A 29 -7.09 19.34 16.73
CA HIS A 29 -5.84 18.59 16.63
C HIS A 29 -5.58 18.14 15.19
N VAL A 30 -6.62 17.68 14.49
CA VAL A 30 -6.53 17.30 13.07
C VAL A 30 -6.10 18.50 12.23
N TYR A 31 -6.72 19.66 12.44
CA TYR A 31 -6.35 20.88 11.70
C TYR A 31 -4.90 21.30 11.95
N ASN A 32 -4.47 21.31 13.22
CA ASN A 32 -3.09 21.64 13.59
C ASN A 32 -2.09 20.66 12.97
N PHE A 33 -2.44 19.38 12.90
CA PHE A 33 -1.60 18.36 12.28
C PHE A 33 -1.54 18.49 10.76
N VAL A 34 -2.67 18.72 10.09
CA VAL A 34 -2.78 18.75 8.63
C VAL A 34 -2.18 20.02 8.03
N ARG A 35 -2.42 21.18 8.65
CA ARG A 35 -2.04 22.51 8.10
C ARG A 35 -0.59 22.58 7.59
N PRO A 36 0.45 22.22 8.37
CA PRO A 36 1.84 22.26 7.89
C PRO A 36 2.21 21.08 6.96
N ARG A 37 1.26 20.17 6.65
CA ARG A 37 1.51 18.92 5.91
C ARG A 37 0.74 18.85 4.59
N ILE A 38 -0.03 19.87 4.24
CA ILE A 38 -0.85 19.89 3.02
C ILE A 38 -0.01 19.70 1.74
N ALA A 39 1.19 20.29 1.68
CA ALA A 39 2.13 20.11 0.57
C ALA A 39 2.59 18.66 0.38
N ARG A 40 2.50 17.83 1.43
CA ARG A 40 2.78 16.38 1.40
C ARG A 40 1.52 15.54 1.17
N ARG A 41 0.42 16.16 0.74
CA ARG A 41 -0.87 15.50 0.45
C ARG A 41 -1.47 14.80 1.67
N VAL A 42 -1.31 15.41 2.84
CA VAL A 42 -2.03 15.03 4.05
C VAL A 42 -3.22 15.97 4.18
N TYR A 43 -4.43 15.42 4.18
CA TYR A 43 -5.67 16.18 4.05
C TYR A 43 -6.56 16.03 5.27
N ALA A 44 -7.16 17.14 5.71
CA ALA A 44 -8.30 17.11 6.62
C ALA A 44 -9.54 16.86 5.77
N ILE A 45 -10.34 15.87 6.17
CA ILE A 45 -11.53 15.46 5.43
C ILE A 45 -12.76 15.49 6.31
N LYS A 46 -13.92 15.57 5.67
CA LYS A 46 -15.22 15.32 6.30
C LYS A 46 -16.09 14.52 5.33
N GLY A 47 -16.60 13.39 5.77
CA GLY A 47 -17.58 12.62 5.02
C GLY A 47 -18.96 13.26 5.04
N ILE A 48 -19.65 13.26 3.91
CA ILE A 48 -21.05 13.66 3.82
C ILE A 48 -21.81 12.71 2.88
N GLY A 49 -23.00 12.28 3.31
CA GLY A 49 -23.91 11.51 2.49
C GLY A 49 -24.70 12.39 1.51
N GLY A 50 -25.43 11.73 0.63
CA GLY A 50 -26.36 12.36 -0.29
C GLY A 50 -25.95 12.21 -1.77
N PRO A 51 -26.95 12.24 -2.66
CA PRO A 51 -26.75 11.97 -4.08
C PRO A 51 -25.90 13.04 -4.77
N GLY A 52 -25.22 12.66 -5.84
CA GLY A 52 -24.48 13.57 -6.72
C GLY A 52 -23.16 14.13 -6.15
N ARG A 53 -22.74 13.70 -4.95
CA ARG A 53 -21.48 14.16 -4.35
C ARG A 53 -20.30 13.32 -4.86
N PRO A 54 -19.21 13.93 -5.35
CA PRO A 54 -18.03 13.19 -5.79
C PRO A 54 -17.28 12.60 -4.59
N ILE A 55 -16.66 11.44 -4.76
CA ILE A 55 -15.84 10.81 -3.70
C ILE A 55 -14.70 11.75 -3.28
N TRP A 56 -14.03 12.35 -4.26
CA TRP A 56 -13.00 13.37 -4.03
C TRP A 56 -13.40 14.66 -4.77
N PRO A 57 -13.50 15.81 -4.08
CA PRO A 57 -13.84 17.07 -4.72
C PRO A 57 -12.63 17.68 -5.44
N VAL A 58 -12.89 18.46 -6.49
CA VAL A 58 -11.83 19.18 -7.24
C VAL A 58 -11.12 20.20 -6.36
N LYS A 59 -11.85 20.85 -5.44
CA LYS A 59 -11.32 21.87 -4.51
C LYS A 59 -11.82 21.57 -3.10
N GLY A 60 -10.95 21.78 -2.11
CA GLY A 60 -11.33 21.78 -0.70
C GLY A 60 -11.91 23.13 -0.27
N ALA A 61 -12.70 23.12 0.79
CA ALA A 61 -13.23 24.32 1.43
C ALA A 61 -12.17 24.92 2.37
N VAL A 62 -11.87 26.20 2.21
CA VAL A 62 -10.89 26.90 3.07
C VAL A 62 -11.58 27.45 4.31
N ASN A 63 -11.17 26.97 5.48
CA ASN A 63 -11.50 27.60 6.74
C ASN A 63 -10.45 28.70 7.03
N LYS A 64 -10.82 29.96 6.76
CA LYS A 64 -9.93 31.12 6.92
C LYS A 64 -9.48 31.31 8.37
N ALA A 65 -10.41 31.18 9.33
CA ALA A 65 -10.13 31.40 10.75
C ALA A 65 -9.08 30.40 11.31
N LYS A 66 -9.07 29.17 10.81
CA LYS A 66 -8.11 28.13 11.24
C LYS A 66 -6.94 27.94 10.26
N ASN A 67 -6.96 28.66 9.14
CA ASN A 67 -6.02 28.56 8.02
C ASN A 67 -5.80 27.10 7.59
N VAL A 68 -6.88 26.38 7.31
CA VAL A 68 -6.85 24.97 6.91
C VAL A 68 -7.83 24.70 5.77
N THR A 69 -7.45 23.83 4.84
CA THR A 69 -8.32 23.35 3.77
C THR A 69 -8.93 22.01 4.16
N ILE A 70 -10.26 21.90 4.04
CA ILE A 70 -11.04 20.70 4.38
C ILE A 70 -11.66 20.14 3.10
N PHE A 71 -11.46 18.86 2.84
CA PHE A 71 -12.03 18.17 1.68
C PHE A 71 -13.29 17.43 2.09
N VAL A 72 -14.42 17.82 1.50
CA VAL A 72 -15.72 17.23 1.79
C VAL A 72 -15.97 16.08 0.82
N LEU A 73 -16.01 14.86 1.34
CA LEU A 73 -16.07 13.63 0.55
C LEU A 73 -17.51 13.14 0.43
N GLY A 74 -17.95 12.83 -0.80
CA GLY A 74 -19.19 12.10 -1.04
C GLY A 74 -19.01 10.63 -0.69
N VAL A 75 -19.52 10.20 0.47
CA VAL A 75 -19.25 8.84 0.98
C VAL A 75 -20.09 7.77 0.29
N ASP A 76 -21.27 8.13 -0.24
CA ASP A 76 -22.22 7.16 -0.81
C ASP A 76 -21.64 6.45 -2.04
N GLN A 77 -21.04 7.21 -2.97
CA GLN A 77 -20.39 6.63 -4.16
C GLN A 77 -19.17 5.76 -3.79
N ALA A 78 -18.44 6.14 -2.73
CA ALA A 78 -17.31 5.36 -2.26
C ALA A 78 -17.76 4.02 -1.66
N LYS A 79 -18.87 4.04 -0.90
CA LYS A 79 -19.50 2.83 -0.35
C LYS A 79 -20.03 1.95 -1.47
N ASP A 80 -20.75 2.50 -2.45
CA ASP A 80 -21.20 1.75 -3.64
C ASP A 80 -20.05 1.04 -4.34
N MET A 81 -18.97 1.78 -4.63
CA MET A 81 -17.78 1.21 -5.26
C MET A 81 -17.13 0.15 -4.38
N HIS A 82 -17.08 0.36 -3.07
CA HIS A 82 -16.52 -0.62 -2.15
C HIS A 82 -17.33 -1.92 -2.13
N TYR A 83 -18.66 -1.84 -1.98
CA TYR A 83 -19.53 -3.01 -1.94
C TYR A 83 -19.48 -3.80 -3.26
N LYS A 84 -19.52 -3.13 -4.41
CA LYS A 84 -19.31 -3.79 -5.72
C LYS A 84 -17.96 -4.50 -5.82
N ARG A 85 -16.91 -3.97 -5.21
CA ARG A 85 -15.58 -4.59 -5.17
C ARG A 85 -15.49 -5.78 -4.22
N LEU A 86 -16.31 -5.84 -3.18
CA LEU A 86 -16.40 -7.02 -2.30
C LEU A 86 -17.06 -8.21 -3.00
N GLU A 87 -17.87 -7.97 -4.03
CA GLU A 87 -18.50 -9.03 -4.85
C GLU A 87 -17.52 -9.70 -5.83
N VAL A 88 -16.36 -9.08 -6.10
CA VAL A 88 -15.33 -9.63 -6.99
C VAL A 88 -14.61 -10.77 -6.29
N LYS A 89 -14.82 -12.01 -6.76
CA LYS A 89 -14.29 -13.24 -6.14
C LYS A 89 -12.91 -13.65 -6.65
N GLU A 90 -12.59 -13.30 -7.88
CA GLU A 90 -11.35 -13.70 -8.54
C GLU A 90 -10.32 -12.56 -8.54
N PRO A 91 -9.02 -12.86 -8.37
CA PRO A 91 -7.96 -11.86 -8.47
C PRO A 91 -8.00 -11.10 -9.79
N GLY A 92 -8.05 -9.76 -9.70
CA GLY A 92 -8.15 -8.90 -10.87
C GLY A 92 -8.52 -7.46 -10.52
N PRO A 93 -8.82 -6.61 -11.52
CA PRO A 93 -9.24 -5.23 -11.28
C PRO A 93 -10.43 -5.14 -10.33
N GLY A 94 -10.25 -4.43 -9.22
CA GLY A 94 -11.30 -4.26 -8.21
C GLY A 94 -11.36 -5.34 -7.14
N TYR A 95 -10.61 -6.44 -7.26
CA TYR A 95 -10.49 -7.45 -6.21
C TYR A 95 -9.89 -6.85 -4.92
N CYS A 96 -10.48 -7.19 -3.78
CA CYS A 96 -10.02 -6.70 -2.48
C CYS A 96 -9.04 -7.68 -1.84
N HIS A 97 -7.75 -7.34 -1.84
CA HIS A 97 -6.73 -8.13 -1.14
C HIS A 97 -6.71 -7.81 0.36
N TYR A 98 -6.75 -8.85 1.19
CA TYR A 98 -6.56 -8.78 2.63
C TYR A 98 -5.41 -9.71 3.02
N PRO A 99 -4.36 -9.22 3.70
CA PRO A 99 -3.27 -10.07 4.15
C PRO A 99 -3.73 -10.94 5.33
N LEU A 100 -3.09 -12.11 5.49
CA LEU A 100 -3.32 -13.00 6.62
C LEU A 100 -2.63 -12.43 7.87
N LEU A 101 -3.23 -11.39 8.46
CA LEU A 101 -2.81 -10.79 9.72
C LEU A 101 -3.97 -10.84 10.71
N GLU A 102 -3.66 -10.96 12.01
CA GLU A 102 -4.66 -11.07 13.09
C GLU A 102 -5.68 -9.93 13.12
N ILE A 103 -5.29 -8.74 12.65
CA ILE A 103 -6.17 -7.57 12.58
C ILE A 103 -7.33 -7.72 11.59
N TYR A 104 -7.24 -8.66 10.64
CA TYR A 104 -8.29 -8.97 9.66
C TYR A 104 -9.14 -10.14 10.18
N ASP A 105 -9.73 -9.96 11.36
CA ASP A 105 -10.62 -10.91 12.00
C ASP A 105 -12.09 -10.71 11.61
N LYS A 106 -12.99 -11.54 12.16
CA LYS A 106 -14.43 -11.41 11.94
C LYS A 106 -14.94 -10.00 12.29
N LYS A 107 -14.46 -9.40 13.38
CA LYS A 107 -14.89 -8.06 13.82
C LYS A 107 -14.50 -6.98 12.81
N PHE A 108 -13.32 -7.10 12.20
CA PHE A 108 -12.90 -6.21 11.12
C PHE A 108 -13.86 -6.30 9.93
N PHE A 109 -14.19 -7.51 9.47
CA PHE A 109 -15.07 -7.68 8.31
C PHE A 109 -16.54 -7.32 8.60
N GLU A 110 -17.00 -7.51 9.83
CA GLU A 110 -18.29 -6.98 10.30
C GLU A 110 -18.30 -5.45 10.24
N GLY A 111 -17.26 -4.79 10.76
CA GLY A 111 -17.11 -3.34 10.69
C GLY A 111 -16.93 -2.81 9.26
N LEU A 112 -16.36 -3.61 8.37
CA LEU A 112 -16.19 -3.28 6.95
C LEU A 112 -17.52 -3.33 6.18
N THR A 113 -18.47 -4.14 6.66
CA THR A 113 -19.79 -4.38 6.02
C THR A 113 -20.98 -3.89 6.85
N VAL A 114 -20.72 -3.01 7.82
CA VAL A 114 -21.66 -2.60 8.87
C VAL A 114 -22.79 -1.70 8.39
N GLU A 115 -22.70 -1.12 7.20
CA GLU A 115 -23.76 -0.27 6.66
C GLU A 115 -24.52 -0.96 5.52
N LYS A 116 -25.83 -0.81 5.48
CA LYS A 116 -26.68 -1.31 4.39
C LYS A 116 -27.32 -0.15 3.65
N ALA A 117 -27.38 -0.25 2.33
CA ALA A 117 -28.11 0.67 1.49
C ALA A 117 -29.61 0.36 1.57
N VAL A 118 -30.41 1.36 1.93
CA VAL A 118 -31.87 1.29 1.99
C VAL A 118 -32.43 2.31 1.00
N LEU A 119 -33.41 1.89 0.21
CA LEU A 119 -34.17 2.80 -0.65
C LEU A 119 -35.33 3.36 0.17
N LYS A 120 -35.41 4.69 0.20
CA LYS A 120 -36.45 5.42 0.90
C LYS A 120 -37.20 6.29 -0.09
N THR A 121 -38.52 6.18 -0.08
CA THR A 121 -39.38 7.04 -0.90
C THR A 121 -39.86 8.19 -0.02
N ASP A 122 -39.62 9.42 -0.46
CA ASP A 122 -40.16 10.59 0.24
C ASP A 122 -41.67 10.76 -0.01
N ARG A 123 -42.29 11.71 0.70
CA ARG A 123 -43.74 12.00 0.57
C ARG A 123 -44.14 12.50 -0.84
N LYS A 124 -43.17 12.90 -1.66
CA LYS A 124 -43.36 13.40 -3.03
C LYS A 124 -43.08 12.31 -4.08
N GLY A 125 -42.76 11.08 -3.65
CA GLY A 125 -42.50 9.94 -4.53
C GLY A 125 -41.05 9.81 -5.00
N PHE A 126 -40.13 10.67 -4.55
CA PHE A 126 -38.72 10.55 -4.92
C PHE A 126 -38.04 9.44 -4.11
N VAL A 127 -37.41 8.51 -4.82
CA VAL A 127 -36.61 7.44 -4.22
C VAL A 127 -35.18 7.94 -3.99
N THR A 128 -34.77 7.99 -2.73
CA THR A 128 -33.39 8.27 -2.32
C THR A 128 -32.76 7.02 -1.72
N LYS A 129 -31.47 6.85 -1.94
CA LYS A 129 -30.68 5.80 -1.30
C LYS A 129 -30.03 6.39 -0.05
N GLU A 130 -30.29 5.77 1.10
CA GLU A 130 -29.69 6.13 2.39
C GLU A 130 -28.86 4.95 2.91
N TRP A 131 -27.72 5.23 3.55
CA TRP A 131 -26.87 4.22 4.18
C TRP A 131 -27.15 4.16 5.68
N HIS A 132 -27.56 3.00 6.17
CA HIS A 132 -27.89 2.79 7.59
C HIS A 132 -26.89 1.85 8.24
N LYS A 133 -26.36 2.25 9.40
CA LYS A 133 -25.50 1.42 10.25
C LYS A 133 -26.34 0.36 10.95
N VAL A 134 -25.93 -0.90 10.86
CA VAL A 134 -26.55 -1.99 11.62
C VAL A 134 -25.94 -2.14 13.02
N HIS A 135 -24.67 -1.75 13.20
CA HIS A 135 -23.95 -1.77 14.48
C HIS A 135 -23.15 -0.47 14.70
N GLN A 136 -22.67 -0.26 15.92
CA GLN A 136 -22.01 0.98 16.33
C GLN A 136 -20.62 1.19 15.71
N ARG A 137 -19.86 0.10 15.48
CA ARG A 137 -18.47 0.18 15.02
C ARG A 137 -18.37 0.23 13.49
N ASN A 138 -17.95 1.38 12.95
CA ASN A 138 -17.88 1.66 11.50
C ASN A 138 -16.48 2.00 10.97
N GLU A 139 -15.47 1.95 11.84
CA GLU A 139 -14.11 2.40 11.51
C GLU A 139 -13.52 1.71 10.27
N PRO A 140 -13.66 0.38 10.05
CA PRO A 140 -13.08 -0.27 8.88
C PRO A 140 -13.68 0.21 7.56
N LEU A 141 -15.00 0.41 7.51
CA LEU A 141 -15.69 0.94 6.32
C LEU A 141 -15.29 2.38 6.04
N ASP A 142 -15.32 3.25 7.06
CA ASP A 142 -14.93 4.65 6.92
C ASP A 142 -13.45 4.78 6.47
N LEU A 143 -12.56 3.97 7.05
CA LEU A 143 -11.15 3.91 6.64
C LEU A 143 -11.00 3.49 5.18
N ARG A 144 -11.77 2.49 4.72
CA ARG A 144 -11.77 2.07 3.32
C ARG A 144 -12.24 3.20 2.39
N VAL A 145 -13.30 3.90 2.75
CA VAL A 145 -13.83 5.06 2.02
C VAL A 145 -12.77 6.17 1.92
N TYR A 146 -12.07 6.47 3.01
CA TYR A 146 -11.03 7.51 3.01
C TYR A 146 -9.78 7.11 2.25
N ASN A 147 -9.41 5.82 2.26
CA ASN A 147 -8.32 5.30 1.45
C ASN A 147 -8.64 5.39 -0.06
N ILE A 148 -9.89 5.14 -0.45
CA ILE A 148 -10.35 5.37 -1.82
C ILE A 148 -10.21 6.85 -2.18
N ALA A 149 -10.67 7.75 -1.32
CA ALA A 149 -10.59 9.19 -1.54
C ALA A 149 -9.13 9.67 -1.66
N ALA A 150 -8.23 9.21 -0.78
CA ALA A 150 -6.80 9.50 -0.84
C ALA A 150 -6.16 8.96 -2.14
N ARG A 151 -6.62 7.82 -2.66
CA ARG A 151 -6.14 7.32 -3.95
C ARG A 151 -6.59 8.21 -5.11
N LEU A 152 -7.83 8.70 -5.08
CA LEU A 152 -8.39 9.58 -6.11
C LEU A 152 -7.76 10.98 -6.08
N SER A 153 -7.37 11.49 -4.91
CA SER A 153 -6.70 12.78 -4.77
C SER A 153 -5.38 12.88 -5.54
N LEU A 154 -4.75 11.74 -5.84
CA LEU A 154 -3.49 11.68 -6.57
C LEU A 154 -3.66 11.93 -8.08
N GLY A 155 -4.86 11.76 -8.64
CA GLY A 155 -5.11 11.94 -10.09
C GLY A 155 -4.27 11.03 -10.99
N ILE A 156 -3.78 9.90 -10.48
CA ILE A 156 -2.85 9.02 -11.21
C ILE A 156 -3.61 8.13 -12.19
N ASN A 157 -3.16 8.13 -13.45
CA ASN A 157 -3.47 7.10 -14.43
C ASN A 157 -2.76 5.78 -14.03
N ILE A 158 -3.55 4.76 -13.67
CA ILE A 158 -3.06 3.47 -13.16
C ILE A 158 -2.21 2.75 -14.21
N GLU A 159 -2.64 2.72 -15.48
CA GLU A 159 -1.93 2.04 -16.57
C GLU A 159 -0.53 2.61 -16.76
N ARG A 160 -0.42 3.95 -16.79
CA ARG A 160 0.88 4.62 -16.88
C ARG A 160 1.77 4.30 -15.68
N ARG A 161 1.20 4.24 -14.47
CA ARG A 161 1.93 3.91 -13.25
C ARG A 161 2.42 2.46 -13.26
N LEU A 162 1.59 1.54 -13.73
CA LEU A 162 1.93 0.12 -13.87
C LEU A 162 3.05 -0.07 -14.89
N MET A 163 2.96 0.59 -16.04
CA MET A 163 4.02 0.58 -17.06
C MET A 163 5.36 1.07 -16.47
N ALA A 164 5.35 2.21 -15.77
CA ALA A 164 6.56 2.74 -15.13
C ALA A 164 7.14 1.78 -14.07
N LEU A 165 6.30 1.12 -13.27
CA LEU A 165 6.74 0.14 -12.28
C LEU A 165 7.37 -1.09 -12.94
N ARG A 166 6.77 -1.60 -14.02
CA ARG A 166 7.31 -2.73 -14.80
C ARG A 166 8.68 -2.37 -15.40
N MET A 167 8.81 -1.18 -15.99
CA MET A 167 10.09 -0.70 -16.53
C MET A 167 11.15 -0.53 -15.44
N ALA A 168 10.79 0.06 -14.29
CA ALA A 168 11.73 0.22 -13.17
C ALA A 168 12.20 -1.13 -12.61
N ALA A 169 11.30 -2.10 -12.48
CA ALA A 169 11.65 -3.46 -12.05
C ALA A 169 12.57 -4.15 -13.05
N ALA A 170 12.30 -4.04 -14.36
CA ALA A 170 13.16 -4.59 -15.41
C ALA A 170 14.57 -3.97 -15.39
N ASN A 171 14.66 -2.65 -15.22
CA ASN A 171 15.95 -1.97 -15.10
C ASN A 171 16.73 -2.40 -13.84
N ALA A 172 16.05 -2.58 -12.72
CA ALA A 172 16.68 -3.06 -11.49
C ALA A 172 17.23 -4.49 -11.61
N LEU A 173 16.53 -5.37 -12.34
CA LEU A 173 17.00 -6.71 -12.67
C LEU A 173 18.24 -6.69 -13.58
N ASN A 174 18.25 -5.82 -14.59
CA ASN A 174 19.37 -5.69 -15.53
C ASN A 174 20.61 -5.00 -14.91
N ALA A 175 20.42 -4.17 -13.89
CA ALA A 175 21.48 -3.46 -13.19
C ALA A 175 22.05 -4.23 -11.98
N ALA A 176 21.43 -5.35 -11.58
CA ALA A 176 22.06 -6.27 -10.63
C ALA A 176 23.36 -6.79 -11.27
N PRO A 177 24.50 -6.78 -10.56
CA PRO A 177 25.74 -7.28 -11.13
C PRO A 177 25.50 -8.72 -11.59
N GLN A 178 25.60 -8.95 -12.90
CA GLN A 178 25.72 -10.30 -13.40
C GLN A 178 26.94 -10.88 -12.72
N THR A 179 26.76 -11.91 -11.90
CA THR A 179 27.87 -12.68 -11.34
C THR A 179 28.74 -13.07 -12.53
N THR A 180 29.87 -12.36 -12.68
CA THR A 180 30.92 -12.73 -13.62
C THR A 180 31.23 -14.19 -13.37
N ALA A 181 31.19 -14.96 -14.45
CA ALA A 181 31.40 -16.39 -14.49
C ALA A 181 32.42 -16.85 -13.44
N VAL A 182 32.07 -17.90 -12.69
CA VAL A 182 33.01 -18.65 -11.87
C VAL A 182 34.19 -18.99 -12.78
N ARG A 183 35.31 -18.30 -12.56
CA ARG A 183 36.58 -18.65 -13.17
C ARG A 183 36.96 -19.97 -12.51
N GLU A 184 36.88 -21.07 -13.24
CA GLU A 184 37.42 -22.35 -12.79
C GLU A 184 38.89 -22.13 -12.38
N GLU A 185 39.15 -22.25 -11.09
CA GLU A 185 40.53 -22.38 -10.61
C GLU A 185 41.10 -23.67 -11.19
N PRO A 186 42.31 -23.65 -11.77
CA PRO A 186 42.93 -24.89 -12.22
C PRO A 186 43.20 -25.76 -10.99
N ALA A 187 42.80 -27.03 -11.09
CA ALA A 187 42.96 -28.02 -10.03
C ALA A 187 44.42 -28.07 -9.50
N PRO A 188 44.63 -28.26 -8.19
CA PRO A 188 45.96 -28.34 -7.63
C PRO A 188 46.70 -29.55 -8.19
N ALA A 189 47.90 -29.31 -8.72
CA ALA A 189 48.77 -30.35 -9.24
C ALA A 189 49.12 -31.38 -8.15
N ALA A 190 49.02 -32.66 -8.50
CA ALA A 190 49.34 -33.78 -7.62
C ALA A 190 50.77 -33.67 -7.05
N PRO A 191 51.01 -34.09 -5.79
CA PRO A 191 52.32 -34.03 -5.18
C PRO A 191 53.31 -34.94 -5.91
N GLN A 192 54.43 -34.37 -6.35
CA GLN A 192 55.54 -35.10 -6.96
C GLN A 192 56.25 -35.97 -5.91
N ALA A 193 56.47 -37.24 -6.25
CA ALA A 193 57.20 -38.19 -5.42
C ALA A 193 58.68 -37.80 -5.30
N VAL A 194 59.17 -37.74 -4.07
CA VAL A 194 60.58 -37.46 -3.75
C VAL A 194 61.44 -38.68 -4.11
N PRO A 195 62.57 -38.54 -4.83
CA PRO A 195 63.42 -39.69 -5.13
C PRO A 195 64.13 -40.20 -3.87
N GLY A 196 64.07 -41.51 -3.64
CA GLY A 196 64.66 -42.18 -2.48
C GLY A 196 66.18 -42.01 -2.38
N ARG A 197 66.67 -41.76 -1.16
CA ARG A 197 68.11 -41.71 -0.83
C ARG A 197 68.76 -43.08 -1.07
N ARG A 198 69.81 -43.09 -1.89
CA ARG A 198 70.69 -44.25 -2.13
C ARG A 198 71.51 -44.54 -0.86
N ARG A 199 71.39 -45.77 -0.33
CA ARG A 199 72.18 -46.28 0.80
C ARG A 199 73.64 -46.48 0.35
N VAL A 200 74.59 -45.77 0.97
CA VAL A 200 76.03 -46.02 0.84
C VAL A 200 76.41 -47.10 1.85
N ARG A 201 76.95 -48.24 1.37
CA ARG A 201 77.58 -49.26 2.23
C ARG A 201 79.03 -48.84 2.49
N SER A 202 79.38 -48.62 3.75
CA SER A 202 80.76 -48.46 4.19
C SER A 202 81.50 -49.80 4.15
N ARG A 203 82.74 -49.77 3.64
CA ARG A 203 83.75 -50.82 3.75
C ARG A 203 84.61 -50.54 4.99
N GLY A 204 84.92 -51.58 5.77
CA GLY A 204 85.99 -51.65 6.79
C GLY A 204 86.32 -53.13 6.97
N VAL A 205 87.37 -53.67 6.33
CA VAL A 205 88.79 -53.82 6.76
C VAL A 205 88.99 -54.97 7.76
N GLU A 206 89.94 -55.84 7.39
CA GLU A 206 90.29 -57.17 7.89
C GLU A 206 90.92 -57.19 9.30
N SER A 207 90.66 -58.28 10.03
CA SER A 207 91.60 -59.06 10.88
C SER A 207 90.95 -60.41 11.21
#